data_AF-D2HZX4-F1
#
_entry.id   AF-D2HZX4-F1
#
_cell.length_a   1.000
_cell.length_b   1.000
_cell.length_c   1.000
_cell.angle_alpha   90.00
_cell.angle_beta   90.00
_cell.angle_gamma   90.00
#
_symmetry.space_group_name_H-M   'P 1'
#
loop_
_entity.id
_entity.type
_entity.pdbx_description
1 polymer ?
#
loop_
_entity_poly.entity_id
_entity_poly.type
_entity_poly.pdbx_seq_one_letter_code
_entity_poly.pdbx_strand_id
1 'polypeptide(L)' 'AGELEGSKSLSGLLSGLAQEAFHGHQGITEELLRSQLYPEVSLEEFRPFLAKMRGILK' A
#
# COMPACT_ATOMS: atom_id res chain seq x y z
N ALA A 1 -13.98 16.02 0.31
CA ALA A 1 -13.11 15.34 -0.66
C ALA A 1 -12.26 14.20 -0.07
N GLY A 2 -12.35 13.88 1.24
CA GLY A 2 -11.48 12.87 1.86
C GLY A 2 -11.81 11.40 1.55
N GLU A 3 -13.05 11.07 1.17
CA GLU A 3 -13.46 9.67 0.95
C GLU A 3 -12.94 9.10 -0.38
N LEU A 4 -12.87 9.93 -1.43
CA LEU A 4 -12.35 9.54 -2.74
C LEU A 4 -10.82 9.34 -2.71
N GLU A 5 -10.13 10.08 -1.85
CA GLU A 5 -8.69 9.96 -1.66
C GLU A 5 -8.35 8.66 -0.92
N GLY A 6 -9.09 8.34 0.14
CA GLY A 6 -8.97 7.06 0.84
C GLY A 6 -9.24 5.85 -0.06
N SER A 7 -10.26 5.91 -0.93
CA SER A 7 -10.54 4.83 -1.89
C SER A 7 -9.47 4.69 -2.98
N LYS A 8 -8.91 5.80 -3.48
CA LYS A 8 -7.79 5.77 -4.45
C LYS A 8 -6.51 5.25 -3.81
N SER A 9 -6.17 5.70 -2.60
CA SER A 9 -4.99 5.23 -1.87
C SER A 9 -5.08 3.74 -1.55
N LEU A 10 -6.26 3.26 -1.15
CA LEU A 10 -6.50 1.84 -0.90
C LEU A 10 -6.40 0.99 -2.18
N SER A 11 -7.00 1.44 -3.28
CA SER A 11 -6.90 0.75 -4.57
C SER A 11 -5.45 0.70 -5.05
N GLY A 12 -4.69 1.80 -4.94
CA GLY A 12 -3.28 1.85 -5.29
C GLY A 12 -2.43 0.92 -4.43
N LEU A 13 -2.74 0.82 -3.14
CA LEU A 13 -2.07 -0.08 -2.22
C LEU A 13 -2.28 -1.55 -2.60
N LEU A 14 -3.54 -1.93 -2.83
CA LEU A 14 -3.89 -3.30 -3.22
C LEU A 14 -3.28 -3.66 -4.58
N SER A 15 -3.29 -2.74 -5.55
CA SER A 15 -2.63 -2.95 -6.84
C SER A 15 -1.12 -3.13 -6.72
N GLY A 16 -0.45 -2.30 -5.92
CA GLY A 16 0.99 -2.43 -5.67
C GLY A 16 1.34 -3.74 -4.98
N LEU A 17 0.57 -4.13 -3.96
CA LEU A 17 0.73 -5.42 -3.27
C LEU A 17 0.48 -6.62 -4.19
N ALA A 18 -0.51 -6.54 -5.09
CA ALA A 18 -0.75 -7.58 -6.08
C ALA A 18 0.43 -7.68 -7.08
N GLN A 19 0.99 -6.56 -7.52
CA GLN A 19 2.18 -6.56 -8.37
C GLN A 19 3.41 -7.14 -7.67
N GLU A 20 3.61 -6.84 -6.39
CA GLU A 20 4.66 -7.44 -5.57
C GLU A 20 4.45 -8.97 -5.44
N ALA A 21 3.25 -9.40 -5.05
CA ALA A 21 2.94 -10.79 -4.71
C ALA A 21 2.83 -11.72 -5.94
N PHE A 22 2.21 -11.24 -7.03
CA PHE A 22 1.92 -12.06 -8.21
C PHE A 22 2.91 -11.84 -9.37
N HIS A 23 3.51 -10.65 -9.47
CA HIS A 23 4.43 -10.32 -10.58
C HIS A 23 5.91 -10.29 -10.14
N GLY A 24 6.21 -10.51 -8.85
CA GLY A 24 7.58 -10.52 -8.33
C GLY A 24 8.30 -9.18 -8.50
N HIS A 25 7.54 -8.09 -8.57
CA HIS A 25 8.07 -6.78 -8.92
C HIS A 25 8.78 -6.17 -7.71
N GLN A 26 10.09 -6.44 -7.58
CA GLN A 26 10.94 -5.94 -6.48
C GLN A 26 11.02 -4.41 -6.41
N GLY A 27 10.54 -3.69 -7.43
CA GLY A 27 10.47 -2.23 -7.43
C GLY A 27 9.34 -1.65 -6.55
N ILE A 28 8.35 -2.46 -6.16
CA ILE A 28 7.30 -2.03 -5.23
C ILE A 28 7.81 -2.24 -3.80
N THR A 29 8.40 -1.21 -3.20
CA THR A 29 8.82 -1.22 -1.79
C THR A 29 7.76 -0.59 -0.89
N GLU A 30 7.79 -0.94 0.39
CA GLU A 30 6.90 -0.37 1.41
C GLU A 30 7.07 1.15 1.50
N GLU A 31 8.31 1.63 1.36
CA GLU A 31 8.66 3.05 1.34
C GLU A 31 8.06 3.80 0.15
N LEU A 32 8.05 3.17 -1.02
CA LEU A 32 7.42 3.72 -2.22
C LEU A 32 5.90 3.81 -2.04
N LEU A 33 5.27 2.72 -1.59
CA LEU A 33 3.82 2.67 -1.35
C LEU A 33 3.38 3.72 -0.33
N ARG A 34 4.11 3.84 0.78
CA ARG A 34 3.85 4.87 1.77
C ARG A 34 4.03 6.27 1.19
N SER A 35 5.14 6.55 0.53
CA SER A 35 5.42 7.89 0.01
C SER A 35 4.42 8.35 -1.06
N GLN A 36 3.88 7.41 -1.84
CA GLN A 36 2.90 7.69 -2.89
C GLN A 36 1.45 7.78 -2.39
N LEU A 37 1.08 6.94 -1.42
CA LEU A 37 -0.34 6.74 -1.04
C LEU A 37 -0.68 7.34 0.33
N TYR A 38 0.32 7.41 1.22
CA TYR A 38 0.19 7.86 2.61
C TYR A 38 1.41 8.69 3.05
N PRO A 39 1.74 9.80 2.35
CA PRO A 39 2.93 10.60 2.66
C PRO A 39 2.90 11.16 4.09
N GLU A 40 1.72 11.31 4.68
CA GLU A 40 1.49 11.85 6.02
C GLU A 40 1.69 10.81 7.15
N VAL A 41 1.72 9.52 6.80
CA VAL A 41 1.80 8.41 7.76
C VAL A 41 3.24 7.96 7.90
N SER A 42 3.73 7.75 9.13
CA SER A 42 5.08 7.23 9.36
C SER A 42 5.23 5.77 8.93
N LEU A 43 6.44 5.35 8.56
CA LEU A 43 6.71 3.95 8.17
C LEU A 43 6.30 2.95 9.25
N GLU A 44 6.53 3.28 10.52
CA GLU A 44 6.17 2.44 11.66
C GLU A 44 4.67 2.21 11.78
N GLU A 45 3.87 3.25 11.50
CA GLU A 45 2.40 3.15 11.49
C GLU A 45 1.87 2.49 10.20
N PHE A 46 2.59 2.66 9.09
CA PHE A 46 2.21 2.07 7.81
C PHE A 46 2.43 0.55 7.76
N ARG A 47 3.50 0.02 8.36
CA ARG A 47 3.81 -1.43 8.38
C ARG A 47 2.65 -2.32 8.86
N PRO A 48 2.02 -2.10 10.03
CA PRO A 48 0.91 -2.94 10.48
C PRO A 48 -0.31 -2.84 9.56
N PHE A 49 -0.55 -1.66 8.97
CA PHE A 49 -1.61 -1.48 7.97
C PHE A 49 -1.31 -2.26 6.68
N LEU A 50 -0.08 -2.19 6.18
CA LEU A 50 0.38 -2.94 5.01
C LEU A 50 0.30 -4.45 5.23
N ALA A 51 0.73 -4.94 6.40
CA ALA A 51 0.65 -6.35 6.75
C ALA A 51 -0.79 -6.86 6.77
N LYS A 52 -1.73 -6.06 7.28
CA LYS A 52 -3.16 -6.37 7.24
C LYS A 52 -3.66 -6.50 5.80
N MET A 53 -3.29 -5.57 4.93
CA MET A 53 -3.68 -5.59 3.50
C MET A 53 -3.07 -6.77 2.74
N ARG A 54 -1.79 -7.08 2.97
CA ARG A 54 -1.13 -8.28 2.43
C ARG A 54 -1.82 -9.57 2.88
N GLY A 55 -2.30 -9.61 4.11
CA GLY A 55 -3.07 -10.76 4.64
C GLY A 55 -4.42 -10.97 3.95
N ILE A 56 -5.03 -9.92 3.40
CA ILE A 56 -6.30 -10.00 2.65
C ILE A 56 -6.08 -10.49 1.22
N LEU A 57 -4.92 -10.18 0.63
CA LEU A 57 -4.55 -10.60 -0.73
C LEU A 57 -4.09 -12.06 -0.82
N LYS A 58 -4.04 -12.79 0.30
CA LYS A 58 -3.51 -14.15 0.41
C LYS A 58 -4.59 -15.22 0.33
#